data_AF-A0A8T1WS93-F1
#
_entry.id   AF-A0A8T1WS93-F1
#
_cell.length_a   1.000
_cell.length_b   1.000
_cell.length_c   1.000
_cell.angle_alpha   90.00
_cell.angle_beta   90.00
_cell.angle_gamma   90.00
#
_symmetry.space_group_name_H-M   'P 1'
#
loop_
_entity.id
_entity.type
_entity.pdbx_description
1 polymer ?
#
loop_
_entity_poly.entity_id
_entity_poly.type
_entity_poly.pdbx_seq_one_letter_code
_entity_poly.pdbx_strand_id
1 'polypeptide(L)'
;MGGKTILLYDLNERENALELAFQARYGNIVSYQWFGNGYIIAGFSSGYVVIISTHLNEIGQEQYCAKFHEHSLREIVYNEANGTVATCGDNCIKVVRMSDWKEIAVEYLDSEPTAPSSSSSSVSANSAPGVGSPPTSSSMLADLSGPVSSGSGSMHAPSLCFEDLQWTPDGRILSVSAHNGCLHNFMILSSALRSSLFDLDTPFSAALKPIAPWTMLFTMAFMIFAVLFVISMQFDVSCLDVIRAMTGFVEGL
;
A
#
# COMPACT_ATOMS: atom_id res chain seq x y z
N MET A 1 22.91 -15.66 -7.04
CA MET A 1 22.14 -14.44 -7.36
C MET A 1 21.66 -13.83 -6.06
N GLY A 2 22.40 -12.92 -5.43
CA GLY A 2 22.19 -12.45 -4.05
C GLY A 2 20.93 -11.60 -3.80
N GLY A 3 19.80 -11.91 -4.46
CA GLY A 3 18.52 -11.22 -4.32
C GLY A 3 18.51 -9.81 -4.91
N LYS A 4 19.35 -9.51 -5.91
CA LYS A 4 19.54 -8.14 -6.42
C LYS A 4 19.04 -7.91 -7.84
N THR A 5 18.80 -8.99 -8.58
CA THR A 5 18.40 -8.94 -9.99
C THR A 5 17.32 -9.99 -10.25
N ILE A 6 16.42 -9.69 -11.19
CA ILE A 6 15.40 -10.63 -11.68
C ILE A 6 15.84 -11.11 -13.06
N LEU A 7 15.84 -12.43 -13.27
CA LEU A 7 16.17 -13.03 -14.57
C LEU A 7 14.89 -13.54 -15.23
N LEU A 8 14.62 -13.02 -16.42
CA LEU A 8 13.51 -13.44 -17.26
C LEU A 8 14.01 -14.41 -18.32
N TYR A 9 13.45 -15.61 -18.32
CA TYR A 9 13.75 -16.63 -19.33
C TYR A 9 12.57 -16.79 -20.25
N ASP A 10 12.79 -16.64 -21.55
CA ASP A 10 11.85 -17.17 -22.54
C ASP A 10 12.05 -18.69 -22.59
N LEU A 11 10.95 -19.44 -22.45
CA LEU A 11 10.99 -20.91 -22.53
C LEU A 11 11.44 -21.40 -23.91
N ASN A 12 11.26 -20.59 -24.95
CA ASN A 12 11.68 -20.88 -26.32
C ASN A 12 13.16 -20.52 -26.57
N GLU A 13 13.69 -19.52 -25.88
CA GLU A 13 15.07 -19.02 -26.04
C GLU A 13 15.84 -19.06 -24.71
N ARG A 14 16.01 -20.26 -24.16
CA ARG A 14 16.60 -20.47 -22.81
C ARG A 14 18.02 -19.93 -22.63
N GLU A 15 18.75 -19.68 -23.71
CA GLU A 15 20.12 -19.16 -23.68
C GLU A 15 20.17 -17.64 -23.51
N ASN A 16 19.09 -16.93 -23.85
CA ASN A 16 19.01 -15.47 -23.77
C ASN A 16 18.12 -15.06 -22.58
N ALA A 17 18.69 -15.14 -21.37
CA ALA A 17 18.03 -14.59 -20.19
C ALA A 17 18.13 -13.08 -20.18
N LEU A 18 16.99 -12.41 -20.01
CA LEU A 18 16.96 -10.99 -19.77
C LEU A 18 17.21 -10.71 -18.29
N GLU A 19 18.25 -9.93 -18.00
CA GLU A 19 18.54 -9.50 -16.63
C GLU A 19 17.96 -8.11 -16.36
N LEU A 20 17.07 -8.05 -15.37
CA LEU A 20 16.48 -6.84 -14.84
C LEU A 20 17.23 -6.49 -13.55
N ALA A 21 18.20 -5.57 -13.68
CA ALA A 21 19.02 -5.12 -12.58
C ALA A 21 18.42 -3.87 -11.91
N PHE A 22 18.45 -3.85 -10.59
CA PHE A 22 17.93 -2.74 -9.79
C PHE A 22 19.03 -1.95 -9.12
N GLN A 23 18.71 -0.73 -8.69
CA GLN A 23 19.66 0.11 -7.98
C GLN A 23 20.02 -0.49 -6.61
N ALA A 24 21.31 -0.60 -6.33
CA ALA A 24 21.81 -1.22 -5.10
C ALA A 24 21.31 -0.55 -3.81
N ARG A 25 20.90 0.74 -3.88
CA ARG A 25 20.34 1.49 -2.75
C ARG A 25 19.04 0.90 -2.21
N TYR A 26 18.28 0.17 -3.04
CA TYR A 26 17.00 -0.40 -2.64
C TYR A 26 17.18 -1.58 -1.66
N GLY A 27 18.35 -2.21 -1.66
CA GLY A 27 18.61 -3.41 -0.87
C GLY A 27 18.35 -4.69 -1.66
N ASN A 28 18.02 -5.77 -0.96
CA ASN A 28 17.68 -7.05 -1.58
C ASN A 28 16.18 -7.11 -1.88
N ILE A 29 15.81 -7.77 -2.98
CA ILE A 29 14.44 -8.10 -3.33
C ILE A 29 13.90 -9.06 -2.27
N VAL A 30 12.81 -8.67 -1.62
CA VAL A 30 12.14 -9.50 -0.61
C VAL A 30 10.98 -10.29 -1.21
N SER A 31 10.22 -9.68 -2.11
CA SER A 31 9.12 -10.30 -2.83
C SER A 31 8.89 -9.57 -4.15
N TYR A 32 8.34 -10.28 -5.13
CA TYR A 32 7.95 -9.72 -6.42
C TYR A 32 6.68 -10.39 -6.92
N GLN A 33 5.87 -9.66 -7.68
CA GLN A 33 4.66 -10.19 -8.29
C GLN A 33 4.42 -9.57 -9.66
N TRP A 34 3.84 -10.36 -10.56
CA TRP A 34 3.37 -9.88 -11.85
C TRP A 34 2.05 -9.14 -11.68
N PHE A 35 1.87 -8.08 -12.44
CA PHE A 35 0.58 -7.39 -12.55
C PHE A 35 0.37 -6.84 -13.95
N GLY A 36 -0.89 -6.72 -14.35
CA GLY A 36 -1.25 -6.28 -15.69
C GLY A 36 -0.58 -7.09 -16.81
N ASN A 37 -0.41 -6.45 -17.97
CA ASN A 37 0.14 -7.10 -19.17
C ASN A 37 1.66 -6.91 -19.28
N GLY A 38 2.43 -7.52 -18.38
CA GLY A 38 3.91 -7.49 -18.48
C GLY A 38 4.57 -6.43 -17.60
N TYR A 39 3.98 -6.14 -16.44
CA TYR A 39 4.66 -5.36 -15.40
C TYR A 39 4.98 -6.24 -14.21
N ILE A 40 6.09 -5.93 -13.55
CA ILE A 40 6.51 -6.58 -12.31
C ILE A 40 6.57 -5.51 -11.24
N ILE A 41 5.91 -5.77 -10.11
CA ILE A 41 6.10 -5.02 -8.87
C ILE A 41 7.09 -5.79 -8.00
N ALA A 42 8.12 -5.11 -7.52
CA ALA A 42 9.16 -5.67 -6.66
C ALA A 42 9.29 -4.84 -5.38
N GLY A 43 9.31 -5.53 -4.24
CA GLY A 43 9.55 -4.97 -2.93
C GLY A 43 10.99 -5.22 -2.51
N PHE A 44 11.63 -4.23 -1.90
CA PHE A 44 13.02 -4.30 -1.48
C PHE A 44 13.19 -4.05 0.02
N SER A 45 14.17 -4.73 0.60
CA SER A 45 14.45 -4.76 2.03
C SER A 45 14.61 -3.38 2.66
N SER A 46 15.10 -2.37 1.94
CA SER A 46 15.27 -1.00 2.47
C SER A 46 13.99 -0.15 2.43
N GLY A 47 12.81 -0.76 2.18
CA GLY A 47 11.53 -0.07 2.21
C GLY A 47 10.99 0.42 0.87
N TYR A 48 11.68 0.09 -0.22
CA TYR A 48 11.33 0.54 -1.56
C TYR A 48 10.39 -0.43 -2.26
N VAL A 49 9.46 0.12 -3.02
CA VAL A 49 8.62 -0.61 -3.98
C VAL A 49 8.88 -0.01 -5.34
N VAL A 50 9.23 -0.86 -6.30
CA VAL A 50 9.59 -0.48 -7.66
C VAL A 50 8.73 -1.25 -8.65
N ILE A 51 8.27 -0.57 -9.69
CA ILE A 51 7.62 -1.19 -10.84
C ILE A 51 8.54 -1.11 -12.03
N ILE A 52 8.63 -2.23 -12.75
CA ILE A 52 9.35 -2.32 -14.02
C ILE A 52 8.45 -2.87 -15.12
N SER A 53 8.67 -2.35 -16.33
CA SER A 53 8.09 -2.88 -17.57
C SER A 53 8.95 -4.02 -18.09
N THR A 54 8.31 -5.12 -18.51
CA THR A 54 8.97 -6.22 -19.23
C THR A 54 8.80 -6.11 -20.74
N HIS A 55 8.22 -5.02 -21.25
CA HIS A 55 8.12 -4.80 -22.69
C HIS A 55 9.49 -4.48 -23.27
N LEU A 56 9.84 -5.14 -24.38
CA LEU A 56 11.12 -5.00 -25.09
C LEU A 56 11.52 -3.54 -25.39
N ASN A 57 10.56 -2.65 -25.60
CA ASN A 57 10.80 -1.25 -25.91
C ASN A 57 11.19 -0.40 -24.67
N GLU A 58 10.82 -0.85 -23.47
CA GLU A 58 10.97 -0.12 -22.19
C GLU A 58 11.62 -1.01 -21.13
N ILE A 59 12.39 -1.98 -21.59
CA ILE A 59 12.78 -3.12 -20.77
C ILE A 59 13.77 -2.69 -19.68
N GLY A 60 13.43 -3.01 -18.42
CA GLY A 60 14.23 -2.58 -17.27
C GLY A 60 14.10 -1.09 -16.93
N GLN A 61 13.20 -0.35 -17.58
CA GLN A 61 12.87 1.00 -17.13
C GLN A 61 11.99 0.92 -15.87
N GLU A 62 12.43 1.60 -14.82
CA GLU A 62 11.66 1.79 -13.59
C GLU A 62 10.53 2.80 -13.87
N GLN A 63 9.31 2.30 -14.02
CA GLN A 63 8.14 3.15 -14.28
C GLN A 63 7.68 3.88 -13.03
N TYR A 64 7.91 3.28 -11.87
CA TYR A 64 7.57 3.87 -10.59
C TYR A 64 8.53 3.41 -9.50
N CYS A 65 8.86 4.31 -8.57
CA CYS A 65 9.65 4.00 -7.38
C CYS A 65 9.15 4.86 -6.23
N ALA A 66 8.76 4.21 -5.13
CA ALA A 66 8.43 4.88 -3.87
C ALA A 66 8.98 4.13 -2.67
N LYS A 67 9.19 4.87 -1.58
CA LYS A 67 9.61 4.32 -0.29
C LYS A 67 8.42 4.37 0.66
N PHE A 68 7.90 3.20 1.04
CA PHE A 68 6.74 3.08 1.94
C PHE A 68 7.15 2.79 3.39
N HIS A 69 8.30 2.17 3.60
CA HIS A 69 8.84 1.81 4.91
C HIS A 69 10.20 2.48 5.08
N GLU A 70 10.52 2.98 6.26
CA GLU A 70 11.74 3.75 6.51
C GLU A 70 12.97 2.85 6.70
N HIS A 71 12.81 1.73 7.41
CA HIS A 71 13.92 0.86 7.81
C HIS A 71 13.92 -0.49 7.10
N SER A 72 12.79 -1.19 7.10
CA SER A 72 12.69 -2.56 6.60
C SER A 72 11.34 -2.87 5.98
N LEU A 73 11.35 -3.37 4.76
CA LEU A 73 10.23 -4.08 4.15
C LEU A 73 10.48 -5.58 4.21
N ARG A 74 9.45 -6.34 4.56
CA ARG A 74 9.51 -7.81 4.65
C ARG A 74 8.81 -8.46 3.48
N GLU A 75 7.64 -7.95 3.12
CA GLU A 75 6.89 -8.53 2.03
C GLU A 75 5.97 -7.53 1.35
N ILE A 76 5.65 -7.83 0.10
CA ILE A 76 4.63 -7.18 -0.68
C ILE A 76 3.70 -8.22 -1.30
N VAL A 77 2.42 -7.88 -1.41
CA VAL A 77 1.44 -8.70 -2.13
C VAL A 77 0.49 -7.79 -2.88
N TYR A 78 0.41 -7.99 -4.18
CA TYR A 78 -0.52 -7.32 -5.05
C TYR A 78 -1.84 -8.08 -5.13
N ASN A 79 -2.93 -7.32 -5.21
CA ASN A 79 -4.24 -7.84 -5.45
C ASN A 79 -4.86 -7.19 -6.69
N GLU A 80 -5.11 -8.01 -7.70
CA GLU A 80 -5.67 -7.59 -8.98
C GLU A 80 -7.14 -7.15 -8.86
N ALA A 81 -7.93 -7.83 -8.03
CA ALA A 81 -9.37 -7.58 -7.94
C ALA A 81 -9.70 -6.17 -7.44
N ASN A 82 -8.82 -5.57 -6.65
CA ASN A 82 -9.02 -4.24 -6.08
C ASN A 82 -7.94 -3.22 -6.50
N GLY A 83 -6.93 -3.63 -7.27
CA GLY A 83 -5.83 -2.78 -7.71
C GLY A 83 -5.02 -2.20 -6.54
N THR A 84 -4.83 -2.97 -5.47
CA THR A 84 -4.08 -2.55 -4.28
C THR A 84 -2.87 -3.44 -4.03
N VAL A 85 -1.88 -2.89 -3.32
CA VAL A 85 -0.72 -3.62 -2.82
C VAL A 85 -0.67 -3.51 -1.31
N ALA A 86 -0.58 -4.65 -0.63
CA ALA A 86 -0.23 -4.70 0.78
C ALA A 86 1.29 -4.74 0.90
N THR A 87 1.83 -3.99 1.85
CA THR A 87 3.26 -3.98 2.19
C THR A 87 3.39 -4.12 3.70
N CYS A 88 4.25 -5.02 4.18
CA CYS A 88 4.53 -5.17 5.61
C CYS A 88 5.99 -4.87 5.90
N GLY A 89 6.23 -4.13 6.97
CA GLY A 89 7.54 -3.60 7.31
C GLY A 89 7.45 -2.66 8.51
N ASP A 90 8.56 -2.45 9.22
CA ASP A 90 8.62 -1.48 10.33
C ASP A 90 7.52 -1.61 11.39
N ASN A 91 7.12 -2.85 11.72
CA ASN A 91 6.01 -3.19 12.61
C ASN A 91 4.65 -2.59 12.19
N CYS A 92 4.51 -2.25 10.92
CA CYS A 92 3.28 -1.76 10.33
C CYS A 92 2.94 -2.48 9.03
N ILE A 93 1.65 -2.45 8.71
CA ILE A 93 1.11 -2.93 7.45
C ILE A 93 0.49 -1.74 6.76
N LYS A 94 0.87 -1.52 5.51
CA LYS A 94 0.32 -0.45 4.69
C LYS A 94 -0.34 -1.06 3.48
N VAL A 95 -1.58 -0.66 3.23
CA VAL A 95 -2.30 -0.98 2.01
C VAL A 95 -2.30 0.26 1.14
N VAL A 96 -1.77 0.12 -0.08
CA VAL A 96 -1.57 1.21 -1.03
C VAL A 96 -2.39 0.93 -2.27
N ARG A 97 -3.08 1.93 -2.78
CA ARG A 97 -3.80 1.83 -4.05
C ARG A 97 -2.85 2.09 -5.21
N MET A 98 -2.85 1.25 -6.25
CA MET A 98 -1.93 1.40 -7.38
C MET A 98 -2.28 2.54 -8.34
N SER A 99 -3.54 2.98 -8.39
CA SER A 99 -3.97 4.04 -9.31
C SER A 99 -3.37 5.42 -8.96
N ASP A 100 -3.20 5.71 -7.68
CA ASP A 100 -2.73 7.00 -7.16
C ASP A 100 -1.56 6.89 -6.17
N TRP A 101 -1.09 5.66 -5.89
CA TRP A 101 -0.04 5.35 -4.92
C TRP A 101 -0.30 5.89 -3.52
N LYS A 102 -1.58 6.07 -3.17
CA LYS A 102 -1.97 6.57 -1.87
C LYS A 102 -2.17 5.42 -0.88
N GLU A 103 -1.64 5.61 0.32
CA GLU A 103 -1.93 4.74 1.46
C GLU A 103 -3.42 4.87 1.82
N ILE A 104 -4.15 3.75 1.74
CA ILE A 104 -5.59 3.68 2.06
C ILE A 104 -5.85 3.13 3.46
N ALA A 105 -4.91 2.35 4.00
CA ALA A 105 -4.96 1.83 5.36
C ALA A 105 -3.53 1.64 5.87
N VAL A 106 -3.34 1.94 7.16
CA VAL A 106 -2.10 1.67 7.88
C VAL A 106 -2.48 1.05 9.22
N GLU A 107 -1.94 -0.12 9.51
CA GLU A 107 -2.12 -0.81 10.78
C GLU A 107 -0.75 -0.94 11.48
N TYR A 108 -0.67 -0.57 12.74
CA TYR A 108 0.53 -0.73 13.55
C TYR A 108 0.34 -1.88 14.55
N LEU A 109 1.37 -2.70 14.75
CA LEU A 109 1.41 -3.64 15.85
C LEU A 109 1.72 -2.86 17.15
N ASP A 110 0.67 -2.51 17.89
CA ASP A 110 0.84 -2.01 19.25
C ASP A 110 1.40 -3.13 20.13
N SER A 111 2.64 -2.99 20.58
CA SER A 111 3.09 -3.69 21.77
C SER A 111 2.22 -3.22 22.93
N GLU A 112 1.50 -4.15 23.56
CA GLU A 112 0.69 -3.95 24.76
C GLU A 112 1.23 -2.79 25.64
N PRO A 113 0.44 -1.75 25.94
CA PRO A 113 0.88 -0.72 26.86
C PRO A 113 1.08 -1.40 28.21
N THR A 114 2.32 -1.42 28.69
CA THR A 114 2.69 -1.87 30.03
C THR A 114 1.65 -1.35 31.02
N ALA A 115 0.84 -2.25 31.56
CA ALA A 115 -0.16 -1.92 32.56
C ALA A 115 0.48 -1.05 33.65
N PRO A 116 -0.18 0.03 34.13
CA PRO A 116 0.35 0.77 35.27
C PRO A 116 0.49 -0.22 36.42
N SER A 117 1.74 -0.38 36.87
CA SER A 117 2.07 -1.19 38.04
C SER A 117 1.19 -0.73 39.20
N SER A 118 0.15 -1.50 39.49
CA SER A 118 -0.58 -1.40 40.73
C SER A 118 0.40 -1.85 41.80
N SER A 119 1.11 -0.86 42.34
CA SER A 119 1.80 -0.96 43.62
C SER A 119 0.77 -1.45 44.63
N SER A 120 0.81 -2.75 44.91
CA SER A 120 0.13 -3.35 46.04
C SER A 120 0.85 -2.90 47.30
N SER A 121 0.50 -1.69 47.75
CA SER A 121 0.74 -1.22 49.10
C SER A 121 -0.08 -2.12 50.04
N SER A 122 0.55 -3.22 50.45
CA SER A 122 0.06 -4.06 51.55
C SER A 122 0.14 -3.24 52.84
N VAL A 123 -1.01 -2.72 53.24
CA VAL A 123 -1.25 -2.17 54.58
C VAL A 123 -1.04 -3.31 55.58
N SER A 124 0.13 -3.31 56.23
CA SER A 124 0.41 -4.18 57.37
C SER A 124 -0.04 -3.46 58.64
N ALA A 125 -1.20 -3.87 59.16
CA ALA A 125 -1.62 -3.55 60.52
C ALA A 125 -1.54 -4.85 61.35
N ASN A 126 -0.58 -4.91 62.27
CA ASN A 126 -0.78 -5.50 63.59
C ASN A 126 0.42 -5.19 64.52
N SER A 127 0.10 -4.46 65.59
CA SER A 127 0.75 -4.42 66.90
C SER A 127 0.82 -5.84 67.51
N ALA A 128 1.72 -6.26 68.41
CA ALA A 128 2.45 -5.60 69.51
C ALA A 128 3.66 -6.50 69.96
N PRO A 129 4.43 -6.15 71.01
CA PRO A 129 5.85 -6.52 71.18
C PRO A 129 6.14 -7.68 72.16
N GLY A 130 7.36 -8.26 72.10
CA GLY A 130 7.83 -9.25 73.08
C GLY A 130 9.30 -9.68 72.96
N VAL A 131 10.17 -8.98 73.71
CA VAL A 131 11.35 -9.43 74.50
C VAL A 131 12.13 -10.71 74.09
N GLY A 132 13.46 -10.57 73.92
CA GLY A 132 14.43 -11.66 74.10
C GLY A 132 15.78 -11.47 73.39
N SER A 133 16.88 -11.37 74.15
CA SER A 133 18.25 -11.04 73.71
C SER A 133 19.09 -12.30 73.29
N PRO A 134 20.45 -12.25 73.08
CA PRO A 134 21.18 -12.85 71.93
C PRO A 134 22.15 -13.98 72.39
N PRO A 135 23.41 -14.13 71.91
CA PRO A 135 24.03 -14.28 70.58
C PRO A 135 24.73 -15.69 70.42
N THR A 136 25.31 -16.00 69.25
CA THR A 136 26.50 -16.90 68.99
C THR A 136 26.41 -17.48 67.58
N SER A 137 27.43 -17.78 66.78
CA SER A 137 28.89 -17.57 66.70
C SER A 137 29.31 -18.24 65.39
N SER A 138 30.41 -17.78 64.77
CA SER A 138 31.31 -18.53 63.84
C SER A 138 30.72 -19.01 62.48
N SER A 139 31.40 -19.00 61.34
CA SER A 139 32.81 -18.77 60.99
C SER A 139 32.98 -18.87 59.47
N MET A 140 33.71 -17.90 58.91
CA MET A 140 34.84 -18.01 57.96
C MET A 140 34.74 -18.70 56.57
N LEU A 141 35.46 -18.03 55.65
CA LEU A 141 36.06 -18.41 54.35
C LEU A 141 35.28 -17.90 53.13
N ALA A 142 35.70 -16.80 52.49
CA ALA A 142 36.85 -16.64 51.58
C ALA A 142 36.72 -17.54 50.34
N ASP A 143 36.54 -16.97 49.15
CA ASP A 143 37.66 -16.61 48.27
C ASP A 143 37.20 -15.89 46.98
N LEU A 144 38.14 -15.19 46.35
CA LEU A 144 38.08 -14.28 45.21
C LEU A 144 37.28 -14.72 43.97
N SER A 145 36.58 -13.78 43.31
CA SER A 145 36.75 -13.49 41.86
C SER A 145 35.87 -12.32 41.33
N GLY A 146 36.53 -11.23 40.88
CA GLY A 146 36.13 -10.38 39.74
C GLY A 146 35.01 -9.33 39.92
N PRO A 147 35.15 -8.11 39.37
CA PRO A 147 34.06 -7.15 39.31
C PRO A 147 33.01 -7.67 38.32
N VAL A 148 31.82 -7.98 38.81
CA VAL A 148 30.64 -8.19 37.98
C VAL A 148 30.33 -6.85 37.32
N SER A 149 30.77 -6.70 36.08
CA SER A 149 30.23 -5.69 35.17
C SER A 149 28.73 -5.92 35.11
N SER A 150 27.99 -4.90 35.53
CA SER A 150 26.56 -4.77 35.31
C SER A 150 26.31 -4.78 33.80
N GLY A 151 26.20 -5.96 33.22
CA GLY A 151 25.63 -6.16 31.90
C GLY A 151 24.16 -5.81 32.01
N SER A 152 23.82 -4.57 31.65
CA SER A 152 22.47 -4.21 31.25
C SER A 152 22.17 -4.97 29.95
N GLY A 153 21.87 -6.26 30.08
CA GLY A 153 21.19 -6.99 29.02
C GLY A 153 19.81 -6.36 28.91
N SER A 154 19.66 -5.41 27.98
CA SER A 154 18.35 -5.11 27.46
C SER A 154 17.83 -6.42 26.90
N MET A 155 16.87 -7.02 27.59
CA MET A 155 16.01 -8.00 26.96
C MET A 155 15.37 -7.28 25.79
N HIS A 156 15.93 -7.47 24.59
CA HIS A 156 15.26 -7.09 23.35
C HIS A 156 13.92 -7.82 23.39
N ALA A 157 12.85 -7.05 23.63
CA ALA A 157 11.51 -7.52 23.32
C ALA A 157 11.58 -8.04 21.88
N PRO A 158 11.11 -9.27 21.61
CA PRO A 158 11.15 -9.80 20.26
C PRO A 158 10.32 -8.85 19.39
N SER A 159 10.99 -8.15 18.47
CA SER A 159 10.35 -7.20 17.57
C SER A 159 9.18 -7.91 16.91
N LEU A 160 7.95 -7.40 17.07
CA LEU A 160 6.76 -7.93 16.43
C LEU A 160 6.90 -7.72 14.91
N CYS A 161 7.61 -8.62 14.23
CA CYS A 161 7.79 -8.62 12.80
C CYS A 161 6.72 -9.48 12.12
N PHE A 162 6.15 -8.93 11.05
CA PHE A 162 5.35 -9.67 10.09
C PHE A 162 6.27 -10.55 9.23
N GLU A 163 5.82 -11.75 8.93
CA GLU A 163 6.56 -12.70 8.09
C GLU A 163 5.91 -12.87 6.73
N ASP A 164 4.60 -13.11 6.71
CA ASP A 164 3.84 -13.45 5.51
C ASP A 164 2.57 -12.60 5.38
N LEU A 165 2.20 -12.25 4.16
CA LEU A 165 1.01 -11.52 3.74
C LEU A 165 0.30 -12.37 2.69
N GLN A 166 -1.02 -12.47 2.80
CA GLN A 166 -1.80 -13.13 1.77
C GLN A 166 -3.16 -12.48 1.58
N TRP A 167 -3.46 -12.12 0.33
CA TRP A 167 -4.77 -11.65 -0.05
C TRP A 167 -5.70 -12.81 -0.41
N THR A 168 -6.98 -12.65 -0.09
CA THR A 168 -8.01 -13.42 -0.77
C THR A 168 -8.14 -12.97 -2.23
N PRO A 169 -8.48 -13.89 -3.17
CA PRO A 169 -8.64 -13.55 -4.58
C PRO A 169 -9.67 -12.45 -4.86
N ASP A 170 -10.65 -12.28 -3.98
CA ASP A 170 -11.69 -11.23 -4.07
C ASP A 170 -11.27 -9.90 -3.43
N GLY A 171 -10.08 -9.84 -2.81
CA GLY A 171 -9.50 -8.65 -2.18
C GLY A 171 -10.25 -8.11 -0.98
N ARG A 172 -11.05 -8.94 -0.33
CA ARG A 172 -11.80 -8.58 0.88
C ARG A 172 -11.02 -8.81 2.16
N ILE A 173 -10.16 -9.83 2.20
CA ILE A 173 -9.46 -10.23 3.41
C ILE A 173 -7.96 -10.25 3.13
N LEU A 174 -7.21 -9.56 3.98
CA LEU A 174 -5.76 -9.65 4.07
C LEU A 174 -5.40 -10.46 5.31
N SER A 175 -4.79 -11.62 5.09
CA SER A 175 -4.23 -12.46 6.13
C SER A 175 -2.77 -12.09 6.34
N VAL A 176 -2.35 -12.02 7.60
CA VAL A 176 -1.00 -11.57 7.96
C VAL A 176 -0.48 -12.47 9.08
N SER A 177 0.65 -13.11 8.87
CA SER A 177 1.33 -13.89 9.89
C SER A 177 2.35 -13.02 10.63
N ALA A 178 2.35 -13.13 11.96
CA ALA A 178 3.35 -12.54 12.82
C ALA A 178 4.24 -13.64 13.42
N HIS A 179 5.52 -13.33 13.66
CA HIS A 179 6.51 -14.29 14.18
C HIS A 179 6.12 -14.93 15.53
N ASN A 180 5.23 -14.29 16.29
CA ASN A 180 4.71 -14.79 17.56
C ASN A 180 3.68 -15.93 17.39
N GLY A 181 3.44 -16.39 16.16
CA GLY A 181 2.45 -17.42 15.84
C GLY A 181 1.01 -16.88 15.78
N CYS A 182 0.81 -15.56 15.83
CA CYS A 182 -0.50 -14.96 15.60
C CYS A 182 -0.76 -14.76 14.11
N LEU A 183 -1.98 -15.10 13.68
CA LEU A 183 -2.49 -14.78 12.36
C LEU A 183 -3.54 -13.67 12.50
N HIS A 184 -3.26 -12.51 11.93
CA HIS A 184 -4.18 -11.39 11.88
C HIS A 184 -4.94 -11.41 10.55
N ASN A 185 -6.26 -11.23 10.61
CA ASN A 185 -7.11 -11.14 9.43
C ASN A 185 -7.75 -9.76 9.39
N PHE A 186 -7.40 -8.97 8.38
CA PHE A 186 -7.94 -7.64 8.15
C PHE A 186 -8.99 -7.70 7.05
N MET A 187 -10.22 -7.30 7.38
CA MET A 187 -11.25 -7.10 6.36
C MET A 187 -11.14 -5.69 5.80
N ILE A 188 -10.92 -5.60 4.48
CA ILE A 188 -11.08 -4.34 3.77
C ILE A 188 -12.55 -4.18 3.41
N LEU A 189 -13.21 -3.30 4.14
CA LEU A 189 -14.57 -2.86 3.81
C LEU A 189 -14.55 -2.21 2.43
N SER A 190 -15.46 -2.66 1.57
CA SER A 190 -15.58 -2.22 0.17
C SER A 190 -15.78 -0.70 0.02
N SER A 191 -16.20 0.02 1.07
CA SER A 191 -16.22 1.49 1.08
C SER A 191 -14.83 2.12 0.94
N ALA A 192 -13.76 1.49 1.41
CA ALA A 192 -12.38 1.93 1.22
C ALA A 192 -11.84 1.64 -0.20
N LEU A 193 -12.41 0.61 -0.86
CA LEU A 193 -12.08 0.20 -2.24
C LEU A 193 -12.96 0.86 -3.30
N ARG A 194 -14.03 1.57 -2.90
CA ARG A 194 -15.01 2.22 -3.80
C ARG A 194 -14.44 3.27 -4.75
N SER A 195 -13.14 3.58 -4.67
CA SER A 195 -12.48 4.38 -5.69
C SER A 195 -12.36 3.68 -7.04
N SER A 196 -12.32 2.34 -7.11
CA SER A 196 -12.15 1.65 -8.41
C SER A 196 -13.48 1.29 -9.11
N LEU A 197 -14.62 1.32 -8.40
CA LEU A 197 -15.92 1.01 -9.01
C LEU A 197 -16.47 2.12 -9.91
N PHE A 198 -15.83 3.29 -9.92
CA PHE A 198 -16.09 4.35 -10.91
C PHE A 198 -14.99 4.48 -11.96
N ASP A 199 -13.99 3.60 -11.94
CA ASP A 199 -13.06 3.43 -13.05
C ASP A 199 -13.71 2.50 -14.09
N LEU A 200 -14.83 2.98 -14.63
CA LEU A 200 -15.37 2.43 -15.85
C LEU A 200 -14.36 2.80 -16.95
N ASP A 201 -13.56 1.83 -17.36
CA ASP A 201 -12.90 1.77 -18.68
C ASP A 201 -13.96 1.93 -19.77
N THR A 202 -14.34 3.18 -20.00
CA THR A 202 -15.20 3.63 -21.08
C THR A 202 -14.67 4.97 -21.58
N PRO A 203 -14.82 5.27 -22.88
CA PRO A 203 -14.42 6.54 -23.50
C PRO A 203 -15.08 7.78 -22.86
N PHE A 204 -15.92 7.60 -21.84
CA PHE A 204 -16.55 8.63 -21.04
C PHE A 204 -15.57 9.40 -20.14
N SER A 205 -14.47 8.76 -19.67
CA SER A 205 -13.44 9.45 -18.87
C SER A 205 -12.71 10.54 -19.67
N ALA A 206 -12.58 10.36 -20.99
CA ALA A 206 -12.05 11.39 -21.88
C ALA A 206 -13.01 12.58 -22.07
N ALA A 207 -14.32 12.40 -21.82
CA ALA A 207 -15.33 13.46 -21.93
C ALA A 207 -15.38 14.37 -20.71
N LEU A 208 -14.79 13.96 -19.58
CA LEU A 208 -14.81 14.72 -18.31
C LEU A 208 -13.43 15.26 -17.92
N LYS A 209 -12.47 15.31 -18.86
CA LYS A 209 -11.35 16.23 -18.71
C LYS A 209 -11.95 17.64 -18.70
N PRO A 210 -11.52 18.58 -17.84
CA PRO A 210 -11.98 19.96 -17.92
C PRO A 210 -11.57 20.53 -19.28
N ILE A 211 -12.48 20.38 -20.25
CA ILE A 211 -12.39 20.94 -21.58
C ILE A 211 -12.37 22.45 -21.33
N ALA A 212 -11.32 23.13 -21.84
CA ALA A 212 -11.21 24.57 -21.70
C ALA A 212 -12.55 25.22 -22.13
N PRO A 213 -13.07 26.22 -21.41
CA PRO A 213 -14.43 26.74 -21.65
C PRO A 213 -14.69 27.08 -23.13
N TRP A 214 -13.64 27.55 -23.82
CA TRP A 214 -13.66 27.83 -25.26
C TRP A 214 -13.86 26.59 -26.13
N THR A 215 -13.13 25.50 -25.86
CA THR A 215 -13.29 24.25 -26.60
C THR A 215 -14.67 23.62 -26.42
N MET A 216 -15.30 23.78 -25.26
CA MET A 216 -16.68 23.33 -25.04
C MET A 216 -17.68 24.17 -25.86
N LEU A 217 -17.50 25.49 -25.88
CA LEU A 217 -18.35 26.39 -26.66
C LEU A 217 -18.29 26.07 -28.16
N PHE A 218 -17.09 25.88 -28.71
CA PHE A 218 -16.90 25.56 -30.12
C PHE A 218 -17.48 24.20 -30.50
N THR A 219 -17.27 23.18 -29.67
CA THR A 219 -17.82 21.83 -29.93
C THR A 219 -19.34 21.81 -29.83
N MET A 220 -19.94 22.51 -28.86
CA MET A 220 -21.40 22.66 -28.78
C MET A 220 -21.98 23.41 -29.98
N ALA A 221 -21.37 24.53 -30.37
CA ALA A 221 -21.82 25.29 -31.54
C ALA A 221 -21.74 24.47 -32.83
N PHE A 222 -20.64 23.72 -33.02
CA PHE A 222 -20.48 22.82 -34.16
C PHE A 222 -21.53 21.70 -34.17
N MET A 223 -21.78 21.07 -33.02
CA MET A 223 -22.81 20.03 -32.88
C MET A 223 -24.22 20.57 -33.18
N ILE A 224 -24.55 21.77 -32.70
CA ILE A 224 -25.84 22.41 -32.98
C ILE A 224 -25.98 22.72 -34.48
N PHE A 225 -24.93 23.25 -35.12
CA PHE A 225 -24.95 23.54 -36.55
C PHE A 225 -25.07 22.25 -37.40
N ALA A 226 -24.37 21.19 -37.01
CA ALA A 226 -24.46 19.89 -37.67
C ALA A 226 -25.87 19.30 -37.57
N VAL A 227 -26.51 19.38 -36.39
CA VAL A 227 -27.89 18.93 -36.20
C VAL A 227 -28.87 19.75 -37.04
N LEU A 228 -28.74 21.08 -37.05
CA LEU A 228 -29.58 21.96 -37.89
C LEU A 228 -29.39 21.68 -39.38
N PHE A 229 -28.17 21.39 -39.81
CA PHE A 229 -27.86 21.04 -41.19
C PHE A 229 -28.47 19.68 -41.58
N VAL A 230 -28.40 18.67 -40.72
CA VAL A 230 -29.05 17.37 -40.95
C VAL A 230 -30.57 17.51 -41.02
N ILE A 231 -31.17 18.32 -40.15
CA ILE A 231 -32.61 18.64 -40.20
C ILE A 231 -32.94 19.36 -41.51
N SER A 232 -32.15 20.35 -41.93
CA SER A 232 -32.34 21.04 -43.21
C SER A 232 -32.29 20.09 -44.40
N MET A 233 -31.34 19.14 -44.41
CA MET A 233 -31.22 18.12 -45.45
C MET A 233 -32.36 17.09 -45.44
N GLN A 234 -32.90 16.73 -44.28
CA GLN A 234 -34.02 15.77 -44.20
C GLN A 234 -35.36 16.37 -44.62
N PHE A 235 -35.54 17.67 -44.41
CA PHE A 235 -36.82 18.34 -44.64
C PHE A 235 -36.87 19.18 -45.94
N ASP A 236 -35.77 19.24 -46.72
CA ASP A 236 -35.65 20.08 -47.93
C ASP A 236 -36.00 21.57 -47.68
N VAL A 237 -35.75 22.05 -46.46
CA VAL A 237 -36.04 23.42 -46.02
C VAL A 237 -34.74 24.11 -45.64
N SER A 238 -34.58 25.38 -46.03
CA SER A 238 -33.36 26.16 -45.77
C SER A 238 -33.09 26.29 -44.26
N CYS A 239 -31.83 26.16 -43.83
CA CYS A 239 -31.45 26.25 -42.40
C CYS A 239 -31.99 27.52 -41.69
N LEU A 240 -32.11 28.63 -42.43
CA LEU A 240 -32.66 29.88 -41.90
C LEU A 240 -34.15 29.78 -41.55
N ASP A 241 -34.95 29.02 -42.30
CA ASP A 241 -36.38 28.86 -42.03
C ASP A 241 -36.63 27.99 -40.79
N VAL A 242 -35.77 26.98 -40.57
CA VAL A 242 -35.79 26.14 -39.35
C VAL A 242 -35.42 26.97 -38.12
N ILE A 243 -34.37 27.80 -38.20
CA ILE A 243 -33.97 28.69 -37.11
C ILE A 243 -35.07 29.72 -36.82
N ARG A 244 -35.72 30.25 -37.85
CA ARG A 244 -36.82 31.21 -37.72
C ARG A 244 -38.07 30.58 -37.08
N ALA A 245 -38.36 29.32 -37.41
CA ALA A 245 -39.43 28.54 -36.78
C ALA A 245 -39.13 28.19 -35.31
N MET A 246 -37.86 27.87 -34.97
CA MET A 246 -37.46 27.52 -33.61
C MET A 246 -37.34 28.73 -32.67
N THR A 247 -37.01 29.91 -33.20
CA THR A 247 -36.87 31.15 -32.41
C THR A 247 -38.17 31.95 -32.28
N GLY A 248 -39.24 31.51 -32.94
CA GLY A 248 -40.60 32.03 -32.74
C GLY A 248 -40.82 33.49 -33.20
N PHE A 249 -39.89 34.06 -33.97
CA PHE A 249 -40.06 35.41 -34.51
C PHE A 249 -40.99 35.38 -35.73
N VAL A 250 -42.29 35.33 -35.46
CA VAL A 250 -43.34 35.72 -36.40
C VAL A 250 -43.35 37.24 -36.44
N GLU A 251 -42.71 37.84 -37.45
CA GLU A 251 -42.96 39.22 -37.80
C GLU A 251 -44.39 39.31 -38.34
N GLY A 252 -45.31 39.79 -37.50
CA GLY A 252 -46.63 40.19 -37.95
C GLY A 252 -46.52 41.46 -38.78
N LEU A 253 -46.55 41.31 -40.11
CA LEU A 253 -47.29 42.14 -41.09
C LEU A 253 -47.07 41.61 -42.51
#